data_AF-A0A914UYM7-F1
#
_entry.id   AF-A0A914UYM7-F1
#
_cell.length_a   1.000
_cell.length_b   1.000
_cell.length_c   1.000
_cell.angle_alpha   90.00
_cell.angle_beta   90.00
_cell.angle_gamma   90.00
#
_symmetry.space_group_name_H-M   'P 1'
#
loop_
_entity.id
_entity.type
_entity.pdbx_description
1 polymer ?
#
loop_
_entity_poly.entity_id
_entity_poly.type
_entity_poly.pdbx_seq_one_letter_code
_entity_poly.pdbx_strand_id
1 'polypeptide(L)'
;MLALIAALIAACTSLIDAQTIPPPNSLNQQTPWPGGVIPFAVDPLIQQDATRFYAVDNAIFELQARTCLRFQRRAGQPDYIYFTDAGSALCWQFLTRTGGMQNVNVGTRCVPPLNPQSPTPPARMFSDCDLEQINVIYQCTGLITNNQACYANAPPLAANSTCGSACNYGGPLAMLYRSYNNQTFLNDHAYTTSTAELQSRSAQGFIYERPVGYLATTGTDLSCRCLLPMTALYNAAVTNHFYTTRQQDITNAQNIFGYTSQGVIGYCANGAGCGAFLPLYRFYSALNSDHFYTTDETERAQYATNILFVYEGIECYLWQYPIAAQSCFTSVG
;
A
#
# COMPACT_ATOMS: atom_id res chain seq x y z
N MET A 1 -12.84 -40.97 -1.35
CA MET A 1 -14.19 -40.39 -1.22
C MET A 1 -13.98 -38.88 -1.11
N LEU A 2 -14.27 -38.16 -2.19
CA LEU A 2 -14.37 -36.70 -2.38
C LEU A 2 -13.45 -35.79 -1.51
N ALA A 3 -12.32 -35.29 -2.02
CA ALA A 3 -12.13 -34.15 -2.94
C ALA A 3 -11.86 -32.80 -2.21
N LEU A 4 -10.95 -32.01 -2.81
CA LEU A 4 -10.62 -30.58 -2.69
C LEU A 4 -9.14 -30.36 -2.29
N ILE A 5 -8.19 -30.15 -3.23
CA ILE A 5 -7.99 -28.98 -4.12
C ILE A 5 -7.78 -27.69 -3.32
N ALA A 6 -6.52 -27.30 -3.14
CA ALA A 6 -5.94 -25.98 -3.49
C ALA A 6 -4.68 -25.68 -2.63
N ALA A 7 -3.56 -26.29 -3.01
CA ALA A 7 -2.25 -25.67 -2.79
C ALA A 7 -2.01 -24.66 -3.92
N LEU A 8 -1.30 -23.57 -3.62
CA LEU A 8 -1.13 -22.32 -4.40
C LEU A 8 -2.29 -21.32 -4.31
N ILE A 9 -2.27 -20.49 -3.27
CA ILE A 9 -2.62 -19.08 -3.42
C ILE A 9 -1.32 -18.32 -3.17
N ALA A 10 -0.56 -18.10 -4.24
CA ALA A 10 0.53 -17.15 -4.24
C ALA A 10 -0.06 -15.77 -3.98
N ALA A 11 0.48 -15.07 -2.98
CA ALA A 11 0.11 -13.73 -2.60
C ALA A 11 0.23 -12.79 -3.81
N CYS A 12 -0.91 -12.41 -4.38
CA CYS A 12 -1.02 -11.27 -5.28
C CYS A 12 -1.18 -10.04 -4.38
N THR A 13 -0.06 -9.42 -4.01
CA THR A 13 -0.06 -8.04 -3.51
C THR A 13 -0.66 -7.17 -4.61
N SER A 14 -1.73 -6.43 -4.30
CA SER A 14 -2.47 -5.58 -5.23
C SER A 14 -1.53 -4.85 -6.20
N LEU A 15 -1.65 -5.19 -7.49
CA LEU A 15 -0.82 -4.66 -8.57
C LEU A 15 -1.21 -3.23 -8.97
N ILE A 16 -2.25 -2.68 -8.32
CA ILE A 16 -2.81 -1.37 -8.62
C ILE A 16 -3.01 -0.61 -7.31
N ASP A 17 -2.08 0.29 -7.00
CA ASP A 17 -2.26 1.25 -5.90
C ASP A 17 -3.26 2.33 -6.36
N ALA A 18 -4.48 2.28 -5.84
CA ALA A 18 -5.58 3.18 -6.20
C ALA A 18 -5.51 4.55 -5.47
N GLN A 19 -4.40 4.92 -4.83
CA GLN A 19 -4.30 6.17 -4.03
C GLN A 19 -3.51 7.33 -4.65
N THR A 20 -3.16 7.34 -5.94
CA THR A 20 -2.53 8.51 -6.58
C THR A 20 -3.33 9.17 -7.70
N ILE A 21 -4.66 9.26 -7.59
CA ILE A 21 -5.42 10.20 -8.45
C ILE A 21 -5.52 11.54 -7.69
N PRO A 22 -4.67 12.55 -8.00
CA PRO A 22 -4.80 13.86 -7.38
C PRO A 22 -6.13 14.51 -7.78
N PRO A 23 -6.74 15.34 -6.90
CA PRO A 23 -7.91 16.12 -7.26
C PRO A 23 -7.57 17.06 -8.43
N PRO A 24 -8.54 17.38 -9.31
CA PRO A 24 -8.26 18.19 -10.48
C PRO A 24 -7.80 19.59 -10.05
N ASN A 25 -6.59 19.93 -10.52
CA ASN A 25 -5.86 21.21 -10.51
C ASN A 25 -4.80 21.29 -9.39
N SER A 26 -3.50 21.35 -9.68
CA SER A 26 -2.84 22.13 -10.73
C SER A 26 -1.54 21.48 -11.27
N LEU A 27 -1.32 21.63 -12.58
CA LEU A 27 -0.06 21.43 -13.34
C LEU A 27 0.42 20.02 -13.76
N ASN A 28 -0.34 18.94 -13.60
CA ASN A 28 -0.19 17.74 -14.44
C ASN A 28 -1.53 16.99 -14.57
N GLN A 29 -2.09 16.92 -15.78
CA GLN A 29 -3.43 16.42 -16.10
C GLN A 29 -3.55 14.89 -16.02
N GLN A 30 -3.47 14.30 -14.81
CA GLN A 30 -3.80 12.87 -14.65
C GLN A 30 -5.31 12.67 -14.76
N THR A 31 -5.76 12.12 -15.89
CA THR A 31 -7.19 11.90 -16.19
C THR A 31 -7.41 10.44 -16.62
N PRO A 32 -8.57 9.82 -16.38
CA PRO A 32 -8.86 8.51 -16.97
C PRO A 32 -8.69 8.54 -18.49
N TRP A 33 -8.28 7.42 -19.08
CA TRP A 33 -8.15 7.31 -20.54
C TRP A 33 -9.52 7.52 -21.20
N PRO A 34 -9.63 8.40 -22.22
CA PRO A 34 -10.90 8.66 -22.89
C PRO A 34 -11.57 7.36 -23.37
N GLY A 35 -12.80 7.10 -22.89
CA GLY A 35 -13.56 5.90 -23.22
C GLY A 35 -12.92 4.59 -22.76
N GLY A 36 -11.95 4.61 -21.84
CA GLY A 36 -11.20 3.43 -21.43
C GLY A 36 -10.27 2.86 -22.51
N VAL A 37 -9.99 3.64 -23.57
CA VAL A 37 -9.12 3.20 -24.67
C VAL A 37 -7.68 3.63 -24.38
N ILE A 38 -6.79 2.65 -24.30
CA ILE A 38 -5.38 2.84 -23.93
C ILE A 38 -4.50 2.46 -25.12
N PRO A 39 -3.99 3.44 -25.89
CA PRO A 39 -2.98 3.17 -26.90
C PRO A 39 -1.68 2.70 -26.23
N PHE A 40 -1.04 1.66 -26.76
CA PHE A 40 0.20 1.13 -26.18
C PHE A 40 1.26 0.77 -27.23
N ALA A 41 2.51 0.87 -26.81
CA ALA A 41 3.67 0.28 -27.46
C ALA A 41 4.45 -0.58 -26.45
N VAL A 42 5.22 -1.54 -26.95
CA VAL A 42 6.00 -2.47 -26.12
C VAL A 42 7.46 -2.37 -26.52
N ASP A 43 8.34 -2.37 -25.53
CA ASP A 43 9.78 -2.38 -25.74
C ASP A 43 10.24 -3.51 -26.68
N PRO A 44 11.02 -3.23 -27.73
CA PRO A 44 11.52 -4.25 -28.65
C PRO A 44 12.27 -5.40 -27.97
N LEU A 45 12.93 -5.17 -26.83
CA LEU A 45 13.62 -6.23 -26.10
C LEU A 45 12.64 -7.19 -25.44
N ILE A 46 11.52 -6.68 -24.93
CA ILE A 46 10.42 -7.50 -24.40
C ILE A 46 9.74 -8.26 -25.54
N GLN A 47 9.54 -7.63 -26.70
CA GLN A 47 8.91 -8.28 -27.86
C GLN A 47 9.72 -9.46 -28.41
N GLN A 48 11.06 -9.39 -28.35
CA GLN A 48 11.95 -10.43 -28.85
C GLN A 48 12.00 -11.66 -27.94
N ASP A 49 11.70 -11.51 -26.65
CA ASP A 49 11.58 -12.62 -25.71
C ASP A 49 10.16 -13.17 -25.73
N ALA A 50 9.98 -14.36 -26.32
CA ALA A 50 8.68 -15.00 -26.48
C ALA A 50 7.96 -15.23 -25.14
N THR A 51 8.67 -15.49 -24.04
CA THR A 51 8.09 -15.76 -22.72
C THR A 51 7.64 -14.48 -22.02
N ARG A 52 8.43 -13.40 -22.16
CA ARG A 52 8.10 -12.06 -21.65
C ARG A 52 6.97 -11.43 -22.44
N PHE A 53 7.03 -11.49 -23.77
CA PHE A 53 5.99 -10.95 -24.63
C PHE A 53 4.65 -11.65 -24.40
N TYR A 54 4.67 -12.99 -24.30
CA TYR A 54 3.46 -13.77 -23.98
C TYR A 54 2.89 -13.41 -22.61
N ALA A 55 3.73 -13.15 -21.60
CA ALA A 55 3.27 -12.73 -20.27
C ALA A 55 2.59 -11.34 -20.29
N VAL A 56 3.17 -10.37 -21.00
CA VAL A 56 2.56 -9.04 -21.18
C VAL A 56 1.25 -9.13 -21.96
N ASP A 57 1.20 -9.93 -23.03
CA ASP A 57 -0.01 -10.14 -23.83
C ASP A 57 -1.12 -10.83 -23.02
N ASN A 58 -0.76 -11.82 -22.20
CA ASN A 58 -1.66 -12.50 -21.26
C ASN A 58 -2.26 -11.52 -20.23
N ALA A 59 -1.45 -10.60 -19.69
CA ALA A 59 -1.93 -9.56 -18.79
C ALA A 59 -2.93 -8.61 -19.47
N ILE A 60 -2.58 -8.12 -20.67
CA ILE A 60 -3.46 -7.27 -21.47
C ILE A 60 -4.77 -7.99 -21.79
N PHE A 61 -4.69 -9.28 -22.17
CA PHE A 61 -5.86 -10.12 -22.42
C PHE A 61 -6.78 -10.19 -21.20
N GLU A 62 -6.25 -10.44 -20.00
CA GLU A 62 -7.05 -10.49 -18.78
C GLU A 62 -7.74 -9.15 -18.47
N LEU A 63 -7.01 -8.04 -18.57
CA LEU A 63 -7.57 -6.70 -18.35
C LEU A 63 -8.73 -6.43 -19.30
N GLN A 64 -8.58 -6.75 -20.58
CA GLN A 64 -9.65 -6.53 -21.57
C GLN A 64 -10.84 -7.48 -21.39
N ALA A 65 -10.60 -8.70 -20.91
CA ALA A 65 -11.63 -9.71 -20.70
C ALA A 65 -12.47 -9.43 -19.45
N ARG A 66 -11.88 -8.80 -18.42
CA ARG A 66 -12.50 -8.63 -17.09
C ARG A 66 -12.80 -7.17 -16.74
N THR A 67 -12.47 -6.26 -17.64
CA THR A 67 -12.78 -4.84 -17.52
C THR A 67 -13.31 -4.25 -18.83
N CYS A 68 -13.75 -3.01 -18.79
CA CYS A 68 -14.12 -2.24 -19.98
C CYS A 68 -12.93 -1.56 -20.67
N LEU A 69 -11.70 -1.71 -20.16
CA LEU A 69 -10.51 -1.16 -20.81
C LEU A 69 -10.24 -1.83 -22.15
N ARG A 70 -9.76 -1.06 -23.12
CA ARG A 70 -9.41 -1.54 -24.47
C ARG A 70 -8.00 -1.09 -24.81
N PHE A 71 -7.09 -2.05 -24.88
CA PHE A 71 -5.69 -1.83 -25.21
C PHE A 71 -5.53 -1.95 -26.72
N GLN A 72 -5.11 -0.87 -27.37
CA GLN A 72 -4.88 -0.84 -28.81
C GLN A 72 -3.41 -0.60 -29.12
N ARG A 73 -2.85 -1.35 -30.08
CA ARG A 73 -1.50 -1.04 -30.56
C ARG A 73 -1.49 0.39 -31.08
N ARG A 74 -0.48 1.15 -30.66
CA ARG A 74 -0.33 2.54 -31.05
C ARG A 74 -0.18 2.66 -32.58
N ALA A 75 -1.01 3.51 -33.16
CA ALA A 75 -1.04 3.84 -34.58
C ALA A 75 -1.00 5.37 -34.79
N GLY A 76 -0.17 6.07 -34.00
CA GLY A 76 0.05 7.51 -34.11
C GLY A 76 -0.60 8.38 -33.02
N GLN A 77 -1.29 7.79 -32.04
CA GLN A 77 -1.87 8.54 -30.92
C GLN A 77 -0.76 9.28 -30.14
N PRO A 78 -0.98 10.56 -29.75
CA PRO A 78 0.01 11.36 -29.04
C PRO A 78 0.19 10.89 -27.59
N ASP A 79 -0.90 10.49 -26.94
CA ASP A 79 -0.92 9.95 -25.59
C ASP A 79 -0.98 8.43 -25.65
N TYR A 80 -0.03 7.75 -25.01
CA TYR A 80 0.05 6.30 -25.02
C TYR A 80 0.93 5.78 -23.88
N ILE A 81 0.72 4.52 -23.52
CA ILE A 81 1.61 3.81 -22.58
C ILE A 81 2.74 3.09 -23.33
N TYR A 82 3.93 3.05 -22.72
CA TYR A 82 5.07 2.29 -23.21
C TYR A 82 5.46 1.23 -22.18
N PHE A 83 5.20 -0.03 -22.51
CA PHE A 83 5.57 -1.16 -21.67
C PHE A 83 7.06 -1.42 -21.75
N THR A 84 7.76 -1.30 -20.63
CA THR A 84 9.22 -1.46 -20.54
C THR A 84 9.64 -2.10 -19.22
N ASP A 85 10.89 -2.56 -19.15
CA ASP A 85 11.49 -3.04 -17.92
C ASP A 85 12.18 -1.87 -17.20
N ALA A 86 11.46 -1.25 -16.27
CA ALA A 86 11.92 -0.08 -15.53
C ALA A 86 12.49 -0.45 -14.14
N GLY A 87 12.96 -1.68 -13.96
CA GLY A 87 13.63 -2.14 -12.74
C GLY A 87 12.76 -2.02 -11.49
N SER A 88 13.17 -1.16 -10.55
CA SER A 88 12.50 -0.94 -9.27
C SER A 88 11.26 -0.05 -9.33
N ALA A 89 10.92 0.51 -10.49
CA ALA A 89 9.71 1.31 -10.67
C ALA A 89 8.44 0.51 -10.29
N LEU A 90 7.38 1.22 -9.93
CA LEU A 90 6.11 0.61 -9.56
C LEU A 90 5.50 -0.14 -10.75
N CYS A 91 4.91 -1.30 -10.46
CA CYS A 91 4.28 -2.14 -11.47
C CYS A 91 3.01 -1.48 -11.97
N TRP A 92 2.72 -1.61 -13.27
CA TRP A 92 1.39 -1.35 -13.82
C TRP A 92 0.79 0.06 -13.60
N GLN A 93 1.63 1.11 -13.58
CA GLN A 93 1.18 2.51 -13.48
C GLN A 93 0.53 3.06 -14.78
N PHE A 94 -0.58 2.48 -15.22
CA PHE A 94 -1.28 2.86 -16.45
C PHE A 94 -2.68 3.45 -16.26
N LEU A 95 -3.21 3.42 -15.03
CA LEU A 95 -4.62 3.76 -14.77
C LEU A 95 -5.00 5.19 -15.15
N THR A 96 -4.06 6.13 -15.11
CA THR A 96 -4.31 7.52 -15.47
C THR A 96 -3.45 7.90 -16.66
N ARG A 97 -4.04 8.68 -17.56
CA ARG A 97 -3.38 9.32 -18.70
C ARG A 97 -2.67 10.57 -18.18
N THR A 98 -1.34 10.64 -18.34
CA THR A 98 -0.53 11.80 -17.93
C THR A 98 -0.25 12.79 -19.07
N GLY A 99 -0.62 12.42 -20.30
CA GLY A 99 -0.26 13.14 -21.53
C GLY A 99 1.10 12.69 -22.08
N GLY A 100 1.20 12.60 -23.40
CA GLY A 100 2.38 12.08 -24.09
C GLY A 100 2.63 10.59 -23.84
N MET A 101 3.89 10.16 -23.98
CA MET A 101 4.31 8.81 -23.66
C MET A 101 4.47 8.64 -22.14
N GLN A 102 3.85 7.61 -21.55
CA GLN A 102 4.07 7.23 -20.15
C GLN A 102 4.61 5.81 -20.04
N ASN A 103 5.70 5.64 -19.28
CA ASN A 103 6.30 4.32 -19.07
C ASN A 103 5.48 3.50 -18.09
N VAL A 104 5.28 2.22 -18.39
CA VAL A 104 4.63 1.25 -17.50
C VAL A 104 5.61 0.11 -17.26
N ASN A 105 6.01 -0.06 -15.99
CA ASN A 105 6.94 -1.12 -15.63
C ASN A 105 6.27 -2.49 -15.71
N VAL A 106 6.77 -3.31 -16.64
CA VAL A 106 6.41 -4.73 -16.81
C VAL A 106 7.65 -5.60 -16.71
N GLY A 107 8.64 -5.18 -15.91
CA GLY A 107 9.82 -5.96 -15.59
C GLY A 107 9.49 -7.33 -15.00
N THR A 108 10.44 -8.26 -14.95
CA THR A 108 10.20 -9.63 -14.44
C THR A 108 9.60 -9.68 -13.03
N ARG A 109 9.87 -8.66 -12.21
CA ARG A 109 9.26 -8.49 -10.88
C ARG A 109 7.75 -8.19 -10.93
N CYS A 110 7.33 -7.48 -11.97
CA CYS A 110 5.94 -7.05 -12.18
C CYS A 110 5.14 -8.05 -13.01
N VAL A 111 5.80 -8.64 -14.01
CA VAL A 111 5.21 -9.58 -14.97
C VAL A 111 6.21 -10.73 -15.15
N PRO A 112 6.11 -11.77 -14.31
CA PRO A 112 6.97 -12.94 -14.43
C PRO A 112 6.82 -13.60 -15.81
N PRO A 113 7.90 -14.10 -16.43
CA PRO A 113 7.83 -14.79 -17.72
C PRO A 113 6.86 -15.99 -17.66
N LEU A 114 6.09 -16.18 -18.73
CA LEU A 114 5.15 -17.30 -18.87
C LEU A 114 5.58 -18.22 -20.01
N ASN A 115 5.35 -19.53 -19.87
CA ASN A 115 5.60 -20.50 -20.94
C ASN A 115 4.46 -20.45 -21.99
N PRO A 116 4.74 -20.04 -23.25
CA PRO A 116 3.71 -19.96 -24.31
C PRO A 116 3.16 -21.32 -24.73
N GLN A 117 3.84 -22.42 -24.38
CA GLN A 117 3.45 -23.79 -24.73
C GLN A 117 2.70 -24.49 -23.58
N SER A 118 2.35 -23.77 -22.51
CA SER A 118 1.60 -24.35 -21.39
C SER A 118 0.20 -24.78 -21.84
N PRO A 119 -0.27 -26.01 -21.51
CA PRO A 119 -1.62 -26.47 -21.83
C PRO A 119 -2.71 -25.87 -20.93
N THR A 120 -2.34 -25.08 -19.93
CA THR A 120 -3.26 -24.43 -18.99
C THR A 120 -3.85 -23.14 -19.57
N PRO A 121 -5.07 -22.73 -19.18
CA PRO A 121 -5.65 -21.46 -19.57
C PRO A 121 -4.76 -20.25 -19.23
N PRO A 122 -5.01 -19.07 -19.84
CA PRO A 122 -4.29 -17.83 -19.56
C PRO A 122 -4.12 -17.59 -18.06
N ALA A 123 -2.90 -17.28 -17.61
CA ALA A 123 -2.59 -17.15 -16.19
C ALA A 123 -3.31 -15.92 -15.62
N ARG A 124 -3.89 -16.06 -14.41
CA ARG A 124 -4.40 -14.92 -13.62
C ARG A 124 -3.20 -14.05 -13.21
N MET A 125 -3.09 -12.88 -13.81
CA MET A 125 -2.07 -11.88 -13.49
C MET A 125 -2.59 -10.86 -12.51
N PHE A 126 -3.89 -10.54 -12.55
CA PHE A 126 -4.52 -9.56 -11.67
C PHE A 126 -5.42 -10.25 -10.64
N SER A 127 -5.36 -9.76 -9.40
CA SER A 127 -6.31 -10.17 -8.38
C SER A 127 -7.73 -9.74 -8.76
N ASP A 128 -8.75 -10.39 -8.22
CA ASP A 128 -10.14 -9.96 -8.43
C ASP A 128 -10.35 -8.50 -7.95
N CYS A 129 -9.50 -8.01 -7.05
CA CYS A 129 -9.60 -6.69 -6.45
C CYS A 129 -8.93 -5.61 -7.28
N ASP A 130 -7.80 -5.91 -7.92
CA ASP A 130 -7.21 -5.03 -8.94
C ASP A 130 -8.22 -4.77 -10.06
N LEU A 131 -8.89 -5.83 -10.52
CA LEU A 131 -9.87 -5.76 -11.60
C LEU A 131 -11.14 -5.02 -11.19
N GLU A 132 -11.63 -5.26 -9.98
CA GLU A 132 -12.78 -4.54 -9.41
C GLU A 132 -12.48 -3.03 -9.26
N GLN A 133 -11.28 -2.65 -8.80
CA GLN A 133 -10.86 -1.25 -8.72
C GLN A 133 -10.81 -0.58 -10.10
N ILE A 134 -10.26 -1.25 -11.11
CA ILE A 134 -10.30 -0.75 -12.49
C ILE A 134 -11.74 -0.55 -12.95
N ASN A 135 -12.62 -1.51 -12.67
CA ASN A 135 -14.02 -1.46 -13.07
C ASN A 135 -14.77 -0.29 -12.43
N VAL A 136 -14.43 0.07 -11.19
CA VAL A 136 -14.95 1.26 -10.52
C VAL A 136 -14.42 2.54 -11.16
N ILE A 137 -13.10 2.67 -11.36
CA ILE A 137 -12.45 3.87 -11.91
C ILE A 137 -13.00 4.18 -13.31
N TYR A 138 -13.17 3.15 -14.14
CA TYR A 138 -13.63 3.27 -15.53
C TYR A 138 -15.13 3.08 -15.71
N GLN A 139 -15.89 2.91 -14.61
CA GLN A 139 -17.34 2.74 -14.62
C GLN A 139 -17.81 1.62 -15.57
N CYS A 140 -17.11 0.49 -15.52
CA CYS A 140 -17.34 -0.64 -16.40
C CYS A 140 -18.70 -1.29 -16.11
N THR A 141 -19.71 -0.92 -16.90
CA THR A 141 -21.10 -1.34 -16.70
C THR A 141 -21.23 -2.86 -16.74
N GLY A 142 -21.88 -3.43 -15.72
CA GLY A 142 -22.11 -4.89 -15.61
C GLY A 142 -20.90 -5.70 -15.13
N LEU A 143 -19.74 -5.07 -14.91
CA LEU A 143 -18.51 -5.72 -14.41
C LEU A 143 -18.15 -5.29 -12.98
N ILE A 144 -18.81 -4.26 -12.45
CA ILE A 144 -18.70 -3.87 -11.04
C ILE A 144 -19.54 -4.86 -10.24
N THR A 145 -18.86 -5.71 -9.49
CA THR A 145 -19.50 -6.77 -8.71
C THR A 145 -19.83 -6.35 -7.29
N ASN A 146 -19.30 -5.19 -6.86
CA ASN A 146 -19.30 -4.76 -5.46
C ASN A 146 -18.78 -5.88 -4.55
N ASN A 147 -17.79 -6.64 -5.03
CA ASN A 147 -17.23 -7.77 -4.31
C ASN A 147 -16.67 -7.29 -2.97
N GLN A 148 -17.44 -7.52 -1.92
CA GLN A 148 -17.10 -7.05 -0.59
C GLN A 148 -15.70 -7.51 -0.18
N ALA A 149 -15.20 -8.68 -0.59
CA ALA A 149 -13.83 -9.11 -0.27
C ALA A 149 -12.74 -8.16 -0.81
N CYS A 150 -13.00 -7.48 -1.94
CA CYS A 150 -12.11 -6.48 -2.53
C CYS A 150 -12.24 -5.10 -1.91
N TYR A 151 -13.31 -4.89 -1.14
CA TYR A 151 -13.54 -3.72 -0.32
C TYR A 151 -13.38 -4.01 1.19
N ALA A 152 -13.19 -5.27 1.58
CA ALA A 152 -13.22 -5.76 2.97
C ALA A 152 -11.83 -6.06 3.53
N ASN A 153 -10.77 -5.79 2.77
CA ASN A 153 -9.41 -5.74 3.29
C ASN A 153 -8.76 -4.35 3.14
N ALA A 154 -9.54 -3.35 2.75
CA ALA A 154 -9.31 -1.99 3.25
C ALA A 154 -9.89 -1.93 4.68
N PRO A 155 -9.24 -1.26 5.64
CA PRO A 155 -9.82 -1.06 6.97
C PRO A 155 -11.24 -0.51 6.82
N PRO A 156 -12.19 -0.88 7.71
CA PRO A 156 -13.60 -0.57 7.52
C PRO A 156 -13.78 0.91 7.24
N LEU A 157 -14.18 1.22 6.00
CA LEU A 157 -14.56 2.56 5.59
C LEU A 157 -15.75 2.95 6.47
N ALA A 158 -15.53 3.92 7.35
CA ALA A 158 -16.64 4.77 7.77
C ALA A 158 -17.31 5.28 6.49
N ALA A 159 -18.59 4.98 6.33
CA ALA A 159 -19.36 5.33 5.16
C ALA A 159 -19.10 6.80 4.77
N ASN A 160 -18.56 7.01 3.57
CA ASN A 160 -18.43 8.32 2.92
C ASN A 160 -17.48 9.34 3.58
N SER A 161 -16.23 8.95 3.85
CA SER A 161 -15.17 9.91 4.19
C SER A 161 -13.94 9.75 3.32
N THR A 162 -13.86 10.53 2.25
CA THR A 162 -12.54 10.99 1.78
C THR A 162 -11.82 11.64 2.97
N CYS A 163 -10.50 11.45 3.11
CA CYS A 163 -9.72 12.42 3.89
C CYS A 163 -10.04 13.77 3.25
N GLY A 164 -10.81 14.62 3.94
CA GLY A 164 -11.37 15.85 3.38
C GLY A 164 -10.30 16.83 2.92
N SER A 165 -10.69 18.09 2.70
CA SER A 165 -9.77 19.17 2.32
C SER A 165 -8.43 19.14 3.06
N ALA A 166 -7.36 19.41 2.32
CA ALA A 166 -5.97 19.00 2.55
C ALA A 166 -5.37 19.21 3.96
N CYS A 167 -5.96 20.04 4.85
CA CYS A 167 -5.28 20.58 6.03
C CYS A 167 -6.13 20.73 7.29
N ASN A 168 -7.30 20.12 7.35
CA ASN A 168 -8.34 20.55 8.30
C ASN A 168 -8.47 19.74 9.59
N TYR A 169 -7.52 18.83 9.90
CA TYR A 169 -7.53 18.22 11.23
C TYR A 169 -7.25 19.30 12.29
N GLY A 170 -8.19 19.48 13.21
CA GLY A 170 -8.10 20.49 14.27
C GLY A 170 -7.80 19.90 15.65
N GLY A 171 -7.78 18.57 15.76
CA GLY A 171 -7.58 17.88 17.03
C GLY A 171 -6.13 17.88 17.53
N PRO A 172 -5.90 17.40 18.76
CA PRO A 172 -4.56 17.31 19.33
C PRO A 172 -3.74 16.22 18.63
N LEU A 173 -2.43 16.46 18.56
CA LEU A 173 -1.44 15.53 18.03
C LEU A 173 -0.45 15.14 19.14
N ALA A 174 -0.07 13.87 19.18
CA ALA A 174 0.96 13.33 20.06
C ALA A 174 2.09 12.72 19.26
N MET A 175 3.33 12.94 19.70
CA MET A 175 4.52 12.40 19.04
C MET A 175 4.55 10.87 19.18
N LEU A 176 4.83 10.18 18.09
CA LEU A 176 5.09 8.75 18.07
C LEU A 176 6.59 8.50 18.29
N TYR A 177 6.94 7.96 19.44
CA TYR A 177 8.30 7.59 19.79
C TYR A 177 8.58 6.15 19.35
N ARG A 178 9.76 5.89 18.78
CA ARG A 178 10.28 4.55 18.52
C ARG A 178 11.41 4.22 19.48
N SER A 179 11.39 3.03 20.06
CA SER A 179 12.49 2.46 20.84
C SER A 179 12.75 1.01 20.42
N TYR A 180 13.97 0.54 20.65
CA TYR A 180 14.42 -0.79 20.23
C TYR A 180 15.12 -1.53 21.37
N ASN A 181 14.86 -2.83 21.50
CA ASN A 181 15.57 -3.71 22.42
C ASN A 181 16.42 -4.73 21.65
N ASN A 182 17.75 -4.58 21.76
CA ASN A 182 18.77 -5.45 21.15
C ASN A 182 19.30 -6.54 22.11
N GLN A 183 18.58 -6.83 23.20
CA GLN A 183 18.99 -7.95 24.03
C GLN A 183 18.81 -9.24 23.24
N THR A 184 19.77 -10.15 23.39
CA THR A 184 19.77 -11.42 22.70
C THR A 184 18.42 -12.12 22.95
N PHE A 185 17.76 -12.54 21.87
CA PHE A 185 16.43 -13.19 21.86
C PHE A 185 15.21 -12.29 22.11
N LEU A 186 15.35 -10.97 22.23
CA LEU A 186 14.22 -10.04 22.31
C LEU A 186 13.96 -9.29 21.00
N ASN A 187 15.01 -8.74 20.34
CA ASN A 187 14.96 -8.06 19.03
C ASN A 187 13.58 -7.47 18.66
N ASP A 188 13.16 -6.43 19.40
CA ASP A 188 11.78 -5.93 19.33
C ASP A 188 11.76 -4.40 19.23
N HIS A 189 10.97 -3.89 18.28
CA HIS A 189 10.69 -2.48 18.15
C HIS A 189 9.38 -2.11 18.84
N ALA A 190 9.43 -1.05 19.63
CA ALA A 190 8.29 -0.58 20.39
C ALA A 190 7.96 0.87 20.05
N TYR A 191 6.66 1.14 19.91
CA TYR A 191 6.12 2.44 19.52
C TYR A 191 5.11 2.91 20.56
N THR A 192 5.16 4.18 20.94
CA THR A 192 4.21 4.76 21.90
C THR A 192 4.08 6.26 21.72
N THR A 193 2.93 6.81 22.10
CA THR A 193 2.70 8.26 22.26
C THR A 193 2.84 8.71 23.71
N SER A 194 3.03 7.78 24.64
CA SER A 194 3.14 8.03 26.07
C SER A 194 4.60 8.15 26.50
N THR A 195 4.99 9.32 27.00
CA THR A 195 6.32 9.53 27.58
C THR A 195 6.54 8.69 28.84
N ALA A 196 5.48 8.39 29.60
CA ALA A 196 5.55 7.51 30.76
C ALA A 196 5.83 6.06 30.36
N GLU A 197 5.21 5.57 29.27
CA GLU A 197 5.48 4.23 28.75
C GLU A 197 6.90 4.14 28.17
N LEU A 198 7.34 5.17 27.45
CA LEU A 198 8.72 5.26 26.95
C LEU A 198 9.74 5.18 28.10
N GLN A 199 9.50 5.91 29.20
CA GLN A 199 10.35 5.85 30.39
C GLN A 199 10.32 4.47 31.06
N SER A 200 9.14 3.85 31.15
CA SER A 200 9.00 2.49 31.69
C SER A 200 9.76 1.46 30.86
N ARG A 201 9.67 1.53 29.52
CA ARG A 201 10.40 0.66 28.59
C ARG A 201 11.91 0.84 28.69
N SER A 202 12.39 2.05 28.98
CA SER A 202 13.82 2.28 29.23
C SER A 202 14.34 1.47 30.41
N ALA A 203 13.55 1.33 31.48
CA ALA A 203 13.90 0.46 32.61
C ALA A 203 13.91 -1.04 32.25
N GLN A 204 13.30 -1.42 31.12
CA GLN A 204 13.26 -2.77 30.57
C GLN A 204 14.32 -3.02 29.48
N GLY A 205 15.24 -2.07 29.27
CA GLY A 205 16.34 -2.20 28.33
C GLY A 205 16.06 -1.71 26.91
N PHE A 206 14.89 -1.11 26.65
CA PHE A 206 14.64 -0.44 25.38
C PHE A 206 15.42 0.87 25.28
N ILE A 207 16.09 1.07 24.15
CA ILE A 207 16.82 2.29 23.82
C ILE A 207 15.92 3.16 22.95
N TYR A 208 15.67 4.39 23.38
CA TYR A 208 14.96 5.37 22.55
C TYR A 208 15.80 5.69 21.30
N GLU A 209 15.18 5.56 20.12
CA GLU A 209 15.87 5.79 18.85
C GLU A 209 15.59 7.18 18.31
N ARG A 210 14.31 7.50 18.02
CA ARG A 210 13.91 8.75 17.36
C ARG A 210 12.40 8.99 17.41
N PRO A 211 11.94 10.22 17.13
CA PRO A 211 10.55 10.46 16.77
C PRO A 211 10.26 9.94 15.36
N VAL A 212 9.05 9.41 15.16
CA VAL A 212 8.58 8.88 13.86
C VAL A 212 7.65 9.87 13.16
N GLY A 213 6.89 10.64 13.92
CA GLY A 213 5.87 11.56 13.43
C GLY A 213 4.86 11.84 14.54
N TYR A 214 3.67 12.28 14.17
CA TYR A 214 2.60 12.55 15.12
C TYR A 214 1.32 11.78 14.77
N LEU A 215 0.67 11.24 15.80
CA LEU A 215 -0.66 10.63 15.75
C LEU A 215 -1.69 11.58 16.34
N ALA A 216 -2.91 11.56 15.80
CA ALA A 216 -4.07 12.14 16.43
C ALA A 216 -4.36 11.43 17.75
N THR A 217 -4.72 12.17 18.80
CA THR A 217 -5.11 11.57 20.09
C THR A 217 -6.61 11.26 20.16
N THR A 218 -7.39 11.75 19.19
CA THR A 218 -8.83 11.55 19.08
C THR A 218 -9.19 10.97 17.72
N GLY A 219 -10.01 9.92 17.68
CA GLY A 219 -10.41 9.26 16.43
C GLY A 219 -11.55 9.94 15.68
N THR A 220 -12.11 11.02 16.22
CA THR A 220 -13.28 11.69 15.65
C THR A 220 -12.96 13.16 15.36
N ASP A 221 -12.94 13.52 14.09
CA ASP A 221 -12.87 14.90 13.62
C ASP A 221 -13.81 15.04 12.41
N LEU A 222 -14.72 16.03 12.44
CA LEU A 222 -15.71 16.20 11.37
C LEU A 222 -15.07 16.64 10.04
N SER A 223 -13.90 17.25 10.11
CA SER A 223 -13.08 17.70 8.99
C SER A 223 -12.07 16.63 8.53
N CYS A 224 -11.70 15.70 9.41
CA CYS A 224 -10.88 14.53 9.10
C CYS A 224 -11.57 13.22 9.51
N ARG A 225 -12.37 12.68 8.59
CA ARG A 225 -13.20 11.49 8.85
C ARG A 225 -12.52 10.16 8.50
N CYS A 226 -11.26 10.21 8.05
CA CYS A 226 -10.50 9.05 7.57
C CYS A 226 -9.50 8.50 8.58
N LEU A 227 -9.68 8.83 9.86
CA LEU A 227 -8.79 8.40 10.94
C LEU A 227 -9.04 6.94 11.32
N LEU A 228 -7.96 6.17 11.39
CA LEU A 228 -7.95 4.79 11.83
C LEU A 228 -7.23 4.68 13.17
N PRO A 229 -7.71 3.80 14.07
CA PRO A 229 -7.01 3.52 15.31
C PRO A 229 -5.76 2.67 15.06
N MET A 230 -4.59 3.16 15.47
CA MET A 230 -3.37 2.35 15.52
C MET A 230 -3.37 1.57 16.83
N THR A 231 -3.57 0.26 16.75
CA THR A 231 -3.69 -0.64 17.89
C THR A 231 -2.35 -1.29 18.18
N ALA A 232 -1.91 -1.23 19.44
CA ALA A 232 -0.79 -2.02 19.92
C ALA A 232 -1.26 -3.41 20.38
N LEU A 233 -0.49 -4.42 20.02
CA LEU A 233 -0.67 -5.80 20.46
C LEU A 233 0.66 -6.32 20.99
N TYR A 234 0.59 -7.23 21.96
CA TYR A 234 1.77 -7.82 22.57
C TYR A 234 1.62 -9.32 22.76
N ASN A 235 2.66 -10.06 22.39
CA ASN A 235 2.78 -11.47 22.68
C ASN A 235 3.88 -11.70 23.73
N ALA A 236 3.47 -12.03 24.96
CA ALA A 236 4.37 -12.25 26.08
C ALA A 236 5.25 -13.50 25.94
N ALA A 237 4.83 -14.50 25.15
CA ALA A 237 5.59 -15.74 24.98
C ALA A 237 6.84 -15.54 24.09
N VAL A 238 6.78 -14.58 23.16
CA VAL A 238 7.90 -14.24 22.27
C VAL A 238 8.43 -12.82 22.48
N THR A 239 7.88 -12.09 23.45
CA THR A 239 8.22 -10.69 23.76
C THR A 239 8.25 -9.80 22.52
N ASN A 240 7.19 -9.88 21.71
CA ASN A 240 7.07 -9.08 20.49
C ASN A 240 5.87 -8.13 20.54
N HIS A 241 6.09 -6.89 20.10
CA HIS A 241 5.04 -5.93 19.87
C HIS A 241 4.66 -5.87 18.38
N PHE A 242 3.35 -5.75 18.14
CA PHE A 242 2.79 -5.60 16.82
C PHE A 242 1.83 -4.41 16.81
N TYR A 243 1.90 -3.58 15.76
CA TYR A 243 1.12 -2.36 15.67
C TYR A 243 0.38 -2.33 14.34
N THR A 244 -0.93 -2.15 14.37
CA THR A 244 -1.71 -2.13 13.13
C THR A 244 -3.01 -1.35 13.27
N THR A 245 -3.44 -0.80 12.15
CA THR A 245 -4.74 -0.20 11.88
C THR A 245 -5.71 -1.19 11.21
N ARG A 246 -5.21 -2.34 10.75
CA ARG A 246 -6.00 -3.32 10.01
C ARG A 246 -6.67 -4.29 10.96
N GLN A 247 -8.01 -4.29 10.95
CA GLN A 247 -8.83 -5.13 11.82
C GLN A 247 -8.57 -6.64 11.61
N GLN A 248 -8.22 -7.04 10.39
CA GLN A 248 -7.88 -8.42 10.07
C GLN A 248 -6.56 -8.84 10.74
N ASP A 249 -5.55 -7.98 10.72
CA ASP A 249 -4.26 -8.22 11.37
C ASP A 249 -4.42 -8.37 12.89
N ILE A 250 -5.25 -7.52 13.52
CA ILE A 250 -5.63 -7.64 14.93
C ILE A 250 -6.26 -9.02 15.21
N THR A 251 -7.24 -9.41 14.39
CA THR A 251 -7.98 -10.67 14.55
C THR A 251 -7.06 -11.88 14.41
N ASN A 252 -6.18 -11.88 13.40
CA ASN A 252 -5.21 -12.96 13.18
C ASN A 252 -4.17 -13.02 14.31
N ALA A 253 -3.63 -11.86 14.72
CA ALA A 253 -2.68 -11.78 15.82
C ALA A 253 -3.25 -12.38 17.11
N GLN A 254 -4.51 -12.08 17.45
CA GLN A 254 -5.16 -12.60 18.65
C GLN A 254 -5.55 -14.08 18.54
N ASN A 255 -6.18 -14.49 17.44
CA ASN A 255 -6.78 -15.82 17.32
C ASN A 255 -5.79 -16.92 16.89
N ILE A 256 -4.73 -16.54 16.17
CA ILE A 256 -3.79 -17.49 15.56
C ILE A 256 -2.41 -17.39 16.23
N PHE A 257 -1.95 -16.17 16.50
CA PHE A 257 -0.57 -15.93 16.89
C PHE A 257 -0.39 -15.59 18.38
N GLY A 258 -1.46 -15.65 19.19
CA GLY A 258 -1.39 -15.53 20.65
C GLY A 258 -1.10 -14.12 21.18
N TYR A 259 -1.33 -13.08 20.38
CA TYR A 259 -1.19 -11.69 20.83
C TYR A 259 -2.37 -11.25 21.69
N THR A 260 -2.11 -10.36 22.64
CA THR A 260 -3.14 -9.65 23.41
C THR A 260 -3.14 -8.18 23.01
N SER A 261 -4.32 -7.59 22.81
CA SER A 261 -4.42 -6.15 22.53
C SER A 261 -4.06 -5.34 23.77
N GLN A 262 -3.19 -4.34 23.58
CA GLN A 262 -2.82 -3.34 24.58
C GLN A 262 -3.58 -2.02 24.39
N GLY A 263 -4.51 -1.97 23.43
CA GLY A 263 -5.33 -0.80 23.13
C GLY A 263 -4.78 0.10 22.02
N VAL A 264 -5.48 1.22 21.79
CA VAL A 264 -5.17 2.18 20.74
C VAL A 264 -4.13 3.18 21.24
N ILE A 265 -3.00 3.30 20.54
CA ILE A 265 -1.91 4.22 20.89
C ILE A 265 -2.06 5.61 20.26
N GLY A 266 -2.97 5.74 19.29
CA GLY A 266 -3.30 6.98 18.60
C GLY A 266 -4.06 6.68 17.30
N TYR A 267 -4.31 7.72 16.52
CA TYR A 267 -5.02 7.64 15.25
C TYR A 267 -4.21 8.25 14.12
N CYS A 268 -4.24 7.62 12.94
CA CYS A 268 -3.58 8.10 11.74
C CYS A 268 -4.53 8.05 10.54
N ALA A 269 -4.23 8.80 9.48
CA ALA A 269 -5.08 8.87 8.32
C ALA A 269 -4.90 7.64 7.41
N ASN A 270 -5.99 7.10 6.87
CA ASN A 270 -5.97 5.96 5.94
C ASN A 270 -5.50 6.32 4.51
N GLY A 271 -5.14 7.58 4.31
CA GLY A 271 -4.69 8.18 3.06
C GLY A 271 -4.06 9.54 3.32
N ALA A 272 -3.29 10.04 2.36
CA ALA A 272 -2.70 11.37 2.41
C ALA A 272 -3.78 12.46 2.47
N GLY A 273 -3.84 13.22 3.56
CA GLY A 273 -4.86 14.26 3.75
C GLY A 273 -4.98 14.73 5.19
N CYS A 274 -5.81 15.76 5.42
CA CYS A 274 -5.97 16.38 6.74
C CYS A 274 -4.67 16.94 7.37
N GLY A 275 -3.63 17.21 6.58
CA GLY A 275 -2.28 17.54 7.03
C GLY A 275 -1.40 16.33 7.34
N ALA A 276 -1.92 15.11 7.28
CA ALA A 276 -1.16 13.87 7.44
C ALA A 276 -0.65 13.42 6.06
N PHE A 277 0.56 13.84 5.71
CA PHE A 277 1.20 13.51 4.43
C PHE A 277 2.43 12.62 4.58
N LEU A 278 2.84 12.31 5.81
CA LEU A 278 4.05 11.55 6.08
C LEU A 278 3.71 10.05 6.12
N PRO A 279 4.10 9.25 5.12
CA PRO A 279 3.77 7.82 5.09
C PRO A 279 4.54 7.04 6.15
N LEU A 280 3.84 6.21 6.92
CA LEU A 280 4.44 5.23 7.83
C LEU A 280 4.60 3.90 7.10
N TYR A 281 5.81 3.60 6.66
CA TYR A 281 6.15 2.37 5.97
C TYR A 281 6.27 1.21 6.97
N ARG A 282 5.74 0.04 6.61
CA ARG A 282 5.78 -1.20 7.41
C ARG A 282 6.63 -2.26 6.73
N PHE A 283 7.47 -2.92 7.52
CA PHE A 283 8.31 -4.02 7.11
C PHE A 283 8.18 -5.17 8.11
N TYR A 284 8.33 -6.40 7.63
CA TYR A 284 8.33 -7.59 8.48
C TYR A 284 9.61 -8.41 8.27
N SER A 285 10.22 -8.85 9.37
CA SER A 285 11.30 -9.82 9.35
C SER A 285 10.83 -11.17 9.87
N ALA A 286 10.72 -12.17 8.99
CA ALA A 286 10.36 -13.52 9.37
C ALA A 286 11.41 -14.17 10.29
N LEU A 287 12.69 -13.80 10.13
CA LEU A 287 13.78 -14.33 10.94
C LEU A 287 13.70 -13.86 12.40
N ASN A 288 13.42 -12.57 12.60
CA ASN A 288 13.34 -11.98 13.93
C ASN A 288 11.91 -11.99 14.50
N SER A 289 10.92 -12.37 13.69
CA SER A 289 9.50 -12.28 14.00
C SER A 289 9.09 -10.87 14.47
N ASP A 290 9.67 -9.84 13.86
CA ASP A 290 9.52 -8.44 14.27
C ASP A 290 9.05 -7.56 13.12
N HIS A 291 8.28 -6.52 13.46
CA HIS A 291 7.82 -5.51 12.52
C HIS A 291 8.54 -4.18 12.73
N PHE A 292 9.00 -3.60 11.63
CA PHE A 292 9.66 -2.31 11.63
C PHE A 292 8.80 -1.27 10.91
N TYR A 293 8.64 -0.11 11.55
CA TYR A 293 7.89 1.03 11.04
C TYR A 293 8.77 2.28 10.98
N THR A 294 8.74 2.97 9.85
CA THR A 294 9.49 4.21 9.65
C THR A 294 8.79 5.18 8.71
N THR A 295 9.02 6.46 8.92
CA THR A 295 8.69 7.55 7.99
C THR A 295 9.95 8.10 7.29
N ASP A 296 11.13 7.64 7.70
CA ASP A 296 12.40 8.05 7.13
C ASP A 296 12.63 7.32 5.81
N GLU A 297 12.74 8.11 4.74
CA GLU A 297 12.89 7.60 3.38
C GLU A 297 14.23 6.88 3.16
N THR A 298 15.27 7.23 3.92
CA THR A 298 16.58 6.56 3.88
C THR A 298 16.50 5.19 4.56
N GLU A 299 15.88 5.12 5.75
CA GLU A 299 15.61 3.83 6.42
C GLU A 299 14.73 2.96 5.52
N ARG A 300 13.65 3.50 4.94
CA ARG A 300 12.79 2.76 4.01
C ARG A 300 13.60 2.17 2.85
N ALA A 301 14.47 2.96 2.21
CA ALA A 301 15.29 2.49 1.09
C ALA A 301 16.29 1.39 1.52
N GLN A 302 16.87 1.51 2.72
CA GLN A 302 17.78 0.51 3.28
C GLN A 302 17.05 -0.81 3.57
N TYR A 303 15.92 -0.77 4.26
CA TYR A 303 15.14 -1.97 4.60
C TYR A 303 14.49 -2.60 3.36
N ALA A 304 14.13 -1.81 2.34
CA ALA A 304 13.59 -2.33 1.09
C ALA A 304 14.59 -3.15 0.26
N THR A 305 15.90 -2.97 0.48
CA THR A 305 16.96 -3.74 -0.19
C THR A 305 17.57 -4.81 0.70
N ASN A 306 17.11 -4.91 1.96
CA ASN A 306 17.58 -5.88 2.93
C ASN A 306 16.86 -7.23 2.75
N ILE A 307 17.63 -8.30 2.52
CA ILE A 307 17.10 -9.65 2.31
C ILE A 307 16.34 -10.23 3.51
N LEU A 308 16.51 -9.67 4.70
CA LEU A 308 15.87 -10.13 5.94
C LEU A 308 14.52 -9.48 6.21
N PHE A 309 14.13 -8.48 5.42
CA PHE A 309 12.90 -7.73 5.59
C PHE A 309 12.05 -7.76 4.33
N VAL A 310 10.75 -7.91 4.52
CA VAL A 310 9.74 -7.80 3.47
C VAL A 310 9.00 -6.47 3.67
N TYR A 311 8.99 -5.64 2.65
CA TYR A 311 8.15 -4.44 2.64
C TYR A 311 6.67 -4.83 2.50
N GLU A 312 5.85 -4.42 3.46
CA GLU A 312 4.43 -4.78 3.53
C GLU A 312 3.48 -3.63 3.16
N GLY A 313 4.01 -2.46 2.82
CA GLY A 313 3.23 -1.30 2.39
C GLY A 313 3.26 -0.12 3.36
N ILE A 314 2.39 0.85 3.12
CA ILE A 314 2.14 1.98 4.02
C ILE A 314 1.07 1.53 5.02
N GLU A 315 1.38 1.62 6.32
CA GLU A 315 0.43 1.30 7.38
C GLU A 315 -0.62 2.40 7.54
N CYS A 316 -0.20 3.66 7.53
CA CYS A 316 -1.05 4.85 7.51
C CYS A 316 -0.23 6.15 7.31
N TYR A 317 -0.87 7.31 7.31
CA TYR A 317 -0.23 8.62 7.19
C TYR A 317 -0.22 9.39 8.51
N LEU A 318 0.93 9.99 8.83
CA LEU A 318 1.19 10.76 10.04
C LEU A 318 1.31 12.25 9.71
N TRP A 319 1.19 13.09 10.75
CA TRP A 319 1.59 14.49 10.67
C TRP A 319 3.08 14.63 10.93
N GLN A 320 3.72 15.54 10.21
CA GLN A 320 5.15 15.82 10.37
C GLN A 320 5.43 16.75 11.57
N TYR A 321 4.47 17.63 11.87
CA TYR A 321 4.57 18.65 12.91
C TYR A 321 3.48 18.49 13.97
N PRO A 322 3.68 19.01 15.19
CA PRO A 322 2.69 18.93 16.28
C PRO A 322 1.43 19.76 16.01
N ILE A 323 1.43 20.58 14.95
CA ILE A 323 0.28 21.35 14.49
C ILE A 323 -0.05 20.89 13.07
N ALA A 324 -1.25 20.37 12.87
CA ALA A 324 -1.66 19.76 11.60
C ALA A 324 -1.51 20.70 10.41
N ALA A 325 -1.93 21.96 10.57
CA ALA A 325 -1.83 22.98 9.53
C ALA A 325 -0.37 23.23 9.08
N GLN A 326 0.63 23.11 9.96
CA GLN A 326 2.04 23.32 9.58
C GLN A 326 2.53 22.28 8.58
N SER A 327 2.03 21.04 8.67
CA SER A 327 2.37 19.95 7.76
C SER A 327 1.89 20.18 6.33
N CYS A 328 1.08 21.23 6.09
CA CYS A 328 0.62 21.61 4.76
C CYS A 328 1.46 22.67 4.06
N PHE A 329 2.31 23.42 4.77
CA PHE A 329 2.98 24.60 4.23
C PHE A 329 4.47 24.39 3.95
N THR A 330 4.99 23.18 4.14
CA THR A 330 6.43 22.86 4.02
C THR A 330 6.85 22.29 2.66
N SER A 331 6.32 22.87 1.57
CA SER A 331 6.89 22.70 0.21
C SER A 331 7.40 24.00 -0.40
N VAL A 332 7.69 25.02 0.43
CA VAL A 332 8.31 26.27 -0.02
C VAL A 332 9.57 26.53 0.80
N GLY A 333 10.68 26.01 0.29
CA GLY A 333 12.03 26.17 0.82
C GLY A 333 13.02 25.48 -0.09
#